data_AF-A0A5P8AVR4-F1
#
_entry.id   AF-A0A5P8AVR4-F1
#
_cell.length_a   1.000
_cell.length_b   1.000
_cell.length_c   1.000
_cell.angle_alpha   90.00
_cell.angle_beta   90.00
_cell.angle_gamma   90.00
#
_symmetry.space_group_name_H-M   'P 1'
#
loop_
_entity.id
_entity.type
_entity.pdbx_description
1 polymer ?
#
loop_
_entity_poly.entity_id
_entity_poly.type
_entity_poly.pdbx_seq_one_letter_code
_entity_poly.pdbx_strand_id
1 'polypeptide(L)' 'LAKVSKKIKDAVDFAASVKEIETLVKSVDELAKAIGKKIKEDGTLDTLNNKNGSLLAGAFQVILTVE' A
#
# COMPACT_ATOMS: atom_id res chain seq x y z
N LEU A 1 15.48 -35.16 -1.33
CA LEU A 1 14.13 -34.61 -1.06
C LEU A 1 14.13 -33.50 0.00
N ALA A 2 14.64 -33.74 1.22
CA ALA A 2 14.62 -32.73 2.30
C ALA A 2 15.23 -31.36 1.92
N LYS A 3 16.37 -31.34 1.20
CA LYS A 3 17.00 -30.09 0.73
C LYS A 3 16.12 -29.31 -0.27
N VAL A 4 15.37 -30.01 -1.12
CA VAL A 4 14.48 -29.38 -2.11
C VAL A 4 13.24 -28.83 -1.41
N SER A 5 12.65 -29.59 -0.49
CA SER A 5 11.52 -29.14 0.34
C SER A 5 11.87 -27.87 1.13
N LYS A 6 13.07 -27.82 1.74
CA LYS A 6 13.55 -26.62 2.42
C LYS A 6 13.67 -25.41 1.48
N LYS A 7 14.31 -25.58 0.31
CA LYS A 7 14.43 -24.48 -0.68
C LYS A 7 13.09 -23.94 -1.15
N ILE A 8 12.10 -24.82 -1.35
CA ILE A 8 10.74 -24.39 -1.73
C ILE A 8 10.12 -23.57 -0.61
N LYS A 9 10.25 -24.01 0.65
CA LYS A 9 9.74 -23.26 1.80
C LYS A 9 10.39 -21.87 1.90
N ASP A 10 11.72 -21.82 1.84
CA ASP A 10 12.46 -20.57 1.92
C ASP A 10 12.05 -19.60 0.78
N ALA A 11 11.82 -20.12 -0.43
CA ALA A 11 11.36 -19.31 -1.57
C ALA A 11 9.91 -18.82 -1.41
N VAL A 12 9.01 -19.64 -0.85
CA VAL A 12 7.62 -19.24 -0.57
C VAL A 12 7.56 -18.19 0.52
N ASP A 13 8.34 -18.34 1.59
CA ASP A 13 8.40 -17.38 2.69
C ASP A 13 8.94 -16.01 2.17
N PHE A 14 9.99 -16.03 1.34
CA PHE A 14 10.50 -14.83 0.68
C PHE A 14 9.45 -14.17 -0.24
N ALA A 15 8.78 -14.96 -1.08
CA ALA A 15 7.77 -14.44 -1.99
C ALA A 15 6.57 -13.82 -1.26
N ALA A 16 6.19 -14.37 -0.10
CA ALA A 16 5.13 -13.83 0.74
C ALA A 16 5.49 -12.43 1.27
N SER A 17 6.71 -12.25 1.79
CA SER A 17 7.18 -10.93 2.25
C SER A 17 7.25 -9.90 1.12
N VAL A 18 7.71 -10.30 -0.07
CA VAL A 18 7.72 -9.42 -1.25
C VAL A 18 6.29 -9.04 -1.68
N LYS A 19 5.33 -9.96 -1.55
CA LYS A 19 3.93 -9.70 -1.90
C LYS A 19 3.27 -8.66 -0.99
N GLU A 20 3.62 -8.68 0.29
CA GLU A 20 3.17 -7.67 1.25
C GLU A 20 3.67 -6.27 0.85
N ILE A 21 4.97 -6.15 0.55
CA ILE A 21 5.57 -4.90 0.05
C ILE A 21 4.89 -4.43 -1.24
N GLU A 22 4.69 -5.30 -2.22
CA GLU A 22 3.97 -4.97 -3.47
C GLU A 22 2.57 -4.41 -3.18
N THR A 23 1.88 -4.96 -2.19
CA THR A 23 0.54 -4.53 -1.79
C THR A 23 0.57 -3.16 -1.12
N LEU A 24 1.53 -2.90 -0.24
CA LEU A 24 1.73 -1.59 0.39
C LEU A 24 2.03 -0.52 -0.66
N VAL A 25 2.94 -0.78 -1.59
CA VAL A 25 3.27 0.17 -2.67
C VAL A 25 2.04 0.44 -3.53
N LYS A 26 1.27 -0.58 -3.92
CA LYS A 26 0.01 -0.42 -4.66
C LYS A 26 -1.05 0.36 -3.88
N SER A 27 -1.05 0.30 -2.56
CA SER A 27 -1.99 1.09 -1.76
C SER A 27 -1.79 2.60 -1.95
N VAL A 28 -0.57 3.04 -2.29
CA VAL A 28 -0.29 4.45 -2.59
C VAL A 28 -0.98 4.91 -3.88
N ASP A 29 -1.13 4.03 -4.88
CA ASP A 29 -1.90 4.33 -6.09
C ASP A 29 -3.38 4.57 -5.76
N GLU A 30 -3.93 3.82 -4.78
CA GLU A 30 -5.30 4.04 -4.29
C GLU A 30 -5.41 5.35 -3.49
N LEU A 31 -4.41 5.68 -2.66
CA LEU A 31 -4.34 6.97 -1.97
C LEU A 31 -4.25 8.13 -2.99
N ALA A 32 -3.54 7.96 -4.10
CA ALA A 32 -3.44 8.98 -5.14
C ALA A 32 -4.81 9.31 -5.78
N LYS A 33 -5.73 8.34 -5.89
CA LYS A 33 -7.11 8.59 -6.36
C LYS A 33 -7.92 9.48 -5.42
N ALA A 34 -7.52 9.59 -4.16
CA ALA A 34 -8.16 10.46 -3.16
C ALA A 34 -7.63 11.91 -3.18
N ILE A 35 -6.64 12.23 -4.03
CA ILE A 35 -6.13 13.61 -4.17
C ILE A 35 -7.26 14.54 -4.61
N GLY A 36 -7.43 15.64 -3.87
CA GLY A 36 -8.47 16.63 -4.15
C GLY A 36 -9.87 16.12 -3.81
N LYS A 37 -10.01 15.11 -2.96
CA LYS A 37 -11.29 14.52 -2.56
C LYS A 37 -11.57 14.66 -1.07
N LYS A 38 -12.85 14.67 -0.72
CA LYS A 38 -13.39 14.46 0.64
C LYS A 38 -14.41 13.33 0.61
N ILE A 39 -14.62 12.69 1.76
CA ILE A 39 -15.70 11.70 1.95
C ILE A 39 -17.00 12.46 2.25
N LYS A 40 -18.07 12.14 1.52
CA LYS A 40 -19.44 12.60 1.83
C LYS A 40 -20.07 11.72 2.91
N GLU A 41 -21.21 12.15 3.45
CA GLU A 41 -22.00 11.35 4.41
C GLU A 41 -22.42 9.98 3.84
N ASP A 42 -22.63 9.89 2.52
CA ASP A 42 -22.96 8.65 1.82
C ASP A 42 -21.75 7.73 1.55
N GLY A 43 -20.56 8.11 2.04
CA GLY A 43 -19.32 7.35 1.86
C GLY A 43 -18.65 7.49 0.49
N THR A 44 -19.24 8.21 -0.46
CA THR A 44 -18.64 8.46 -1.78
C THR A 44 -17.77 9.73 -1.78
N LEU A 45 -16.95 9.88 -2.80
CA LEU A 45 -15.99 10.98 -2.89
C LEU A 45 -16.58 12.22 -3.59
N ASP A 46 -16.38 13.39 -2.98
CA ASP A 46 -16.67 14.70 -3.55
C ASP A 46 -15.39 15.54 -3.66
N THR A 47 -15.42 16.62 -4.42
CA THR A 47 -14.24 17.46 -4.68
C THR A 47 -13.90 18.34 -3.47
N LEU A 48 -12.63 18.33 -3.07
CA LEU A 48 -12.04 19.23 -2.09
C LEU A 48 -10.59 19.53 -2.48
N ASN A 49 -10.40 20.58 -3.27
CA ASN A 49 -9.09 20.92 -3.82
C ASN A 49 -8.15 21.51 -2.75
N ASN A 50 -6.84 21.33 -2.97
CA ASN A 50 -5.77 21.98 -2.20
C ASN A 50 -5.73 21.62 -0.70
N LYS A 51 -6.25 20.46 -0.31
CA LYS A 51 -6.28 19.95 1.09
C LYS A 51 -5.67 18.55 1.24
N ASN A 52 -4.57 18.27 0.52
CA ASN A 52 -3.95 16.94 0.46
C ASN A 52 -2.81 16.71 1.46
N GLY A 53 -2.53 17.65 2.37
CA GLY A 53 -1.36 17.58 3.26
C GLY A 53 -1.31 16.31 4.12
N SER A 54 -2.43 15.95 4.76
CA SER A 54 -2.54 14.73 5.57
C SER A 54 -2.45 13.46 4.72
N LEU A 55 -3.02 13.47 3.52
CA LEU A 55 -2.94 12.37 2.57
C LEU A 55 -1.49 12.10 2.14
N LEU A 56 -0.74 13.16 1.81
CA LEU A 56 0.69 13.04 1.44
C LEU A 56 1.54 12.54 2.62
N ALA A 57 1.28 13.00 3.84
CA ALA A 57 1.96 12.49 5.03
C ALA A 57 1.67 11.00 5.26
N GLY A 58 0.42 10.56 5.04
CA GLY A 58 0.05 9.14 5.11
C GLY A 58 0.76 8.30 4.05
N ALA A 59 0.75 8.74 2.78
CA ALA A 59 1.45 8.04 1.70
C ALA A 59 2.96 7.96 1.95
N PHE A 60 3.58 9.03 2.46
CA PHE A 60 4.98 9.03 2.87
C PHE A 60 5.25 8.01 3.98
N GLN A 61 4.39 7.95 5.00
CA GLN A 61 4.54 6.97 6.08
C GLN A 61 4.41 5.52 5.59
N VAL A 62 3.54 5.24 4.62
CA VAL A 62 3.43 3.91 3.99
C VAL A 62 4.72 3.53 3.29
N ILE A 63 5.33 4.45 2.52
CA ILE A 63 6.60 4.19 1.84
C ILE A 63 7.76 4.03 2.82
N LEU A 64 7.81 4.80 3.90
CA LEU A 64 8.80 4.60 4.97
C LEU A 64 8.66 3.24 5.66
N THR A 65 7.47 2.65 5.71
CA THR A 65 7.27 1.30 6.26
C THR A 65 7.73 0.21 5.29
N VAL A 66 7.86 0.53 4.00
CA VAL A 66 8.38 -0.39 2.97
C VAL A 66 9.91 -0.42 2.93
N GLU A 67 10.56 0.69 3.31
CA GLU A 67 12.04 0.82 3.42
C GLU A 67 12.63 -0.03 4.55
#